data_AF-A0A3B8K513-F1
#
_entry.id   AF-A0A3B8K513-F1
#
_cell.length_a   1.000
_cell.length_b   1.000
_cell.length_c   1.000
_cell.angle_alpha   90.00
_cell.angle_beta   90.00
_cell.angle_gamma   90.00
#
_symmetry.space_group_name_H-M   'P 1'
#
loop_
_entity.id
_entity.type
_entity.pdbx_description
1 polymer ?
#
loop_
_entity_poly.entity_id
_entity_poly.type
_entity_poly.pdbx_seq_one_letter_code
_entity_poly.pdbx_strand_id
1 'polypeptide(L)'
;MSKPSSRRQFLGALTLVGAGVGINALAMRGLRVPLMAEPRHVKHEARHPEGDFPVFAEGAFLIGTEGPSLSWRAFTPEPALRTQGVFHITIDNIHPLAILRGDGAGQIHDESIDGLKRTVRGEATSDRALTLRWEVPFADSYRFAAIGDTGGGRELEWSLQRTHQLGAQFLLLLGDIYYQPGDDLSVIHHLANSPVPVYSAFGNHDIVRGFDRNLLHWFERGVGPRNSTFRLGGIQFINLDTAADIIPWSAGMRGALLRQLPAL
;
A
#
# COMPACT_ATOMS: atom_id res chain seq x y z
N MET A 1 -46.42 20.34 31.23
CA MET A 1 -46.73 19.25 30.27
C MET A 1 -45.84 19.43 29.04
N SER A 2 -44.75 18.67 28.94
CA SER A 2 -43.85 18.67 27.77
C SER A 2 -44.50 17.86 26.64
N LYS A 3 -44.71 18.47 25.46
CA LYS A 3 -45.17 17.76 24.27
C LYS A 3 -44.10 16.71 23.87
N PRO A 4 -44.48 15.46 23.55
CA PRO A 4 -43.52 14.47 23.10
C PRO A 4 -43.01 14.86 21.71
N SER A 5 -41.71 15.12 21.61
CA SER A 5 -41.00 15.30 20.34
C SER A 5 -41.22 14.04 19.48
N SER A 6 -41.78 14.19 18.28
CA SER A 6 -42.03 13.03 17.41
C SER A 6 -40.71 12.53 16.82
N ARG A 7 -40.58 11.20 16.66
CA ARG A 7 -39.39 10.55 16.08
C ARG A 7 -38.96 11.14 14.73
N ARG A 8 -39.88 11.74 13.96
CA ARG A 8 -39.61 12.50 12.72
C ARG A 8 -38.91 13.84 12.96
N GLN A 9 -39.24 14.55 14.04
CA GLN A 9 -38.56 15.79 14.41
C GLN A 9 -37.13 15.52 14.90
N PHE A 10 -36.92 14.43 15.65
CA PHE A 10 -35.60 13.99 16.06
C PHE A 10 -34.73 13.55 14.86
N LEU A 11 -35.29 12.77 13.94
CA LEU A 11 -34.59 12.41 12.69
C LEU A 11 -34.30 13.65 11.84
N GLY A 12 -35.26 14.56 11.68
CA GLY A 12 -35.06 15.81 10.94
C GLY A 12 -33.96 16.69 11.56
N ALA A 13 -33.89 16.77 12.89
CA ALA A 13 -32.84 17.49 13.61
C ALA A 13 -31.46 16.82 13.44
N LEU A 14 -31.39 15.49 13.46
CA LEU A 14 -30.16 14.74 13.15
C LEU A 14 -29.67 14.98 11.73
N THR A 15 -30.59 15.02 10.74
CA THR A 15 -30.24 15.32 9.35
C THR A 15 -29.76 16.75 9.19
N LEU A 16 -30.38 17.72 9.89
CA LEU A 16 -30.00 19.14 9.84
C LEU A 16 -28.68 19.42 10.55
N VAL A 17 -28.44 18.78 11.70
CA VAL A 17 -27.16 18.87 12.42
C VAL A 17 -26.06 18.17 11.63
N GLY A 18 -26.32 16.98 11.06
CA GLY A 18 -25.38 16.27 10.20
C GLY A 18 -25.04 17.05 8.92
N ALA A 19 -26.04 17.65 8.27
CA ALA A 19 -25.85 18.51 7.11
C ALA A 19 -25.12 19.81 7.48
N GLY A 20 -25.47 20.45 8.60
CA GLY A 20 -24.83 21.70 9.06
C GLY A 20 -23.37 21.51 9.46
N VAL A 21 -23.04 20.42 10.17
CA VAL A 21 -21.64 20.07 10.49
C VAL A 21 -20.87 19.71 9.23
N GLY A 22 -21.48 18.97 8.30
CA GLY A 22 -20.90 18.67 6.99
C GLY A 22 -20.60 19.94 6.18
N ILE A 23 -21.56 20.86 6.08
CA ILE A 23 -21.43 22.12 5.32
C ILE A 23 -20.40 23.06 5.95
N ASN A 24 -20.36 23.19 7.28
CA ASN A 24 -19.34 24.03 7.94
C ASN A 24 -17.93 23.43 7.83
N ALA A 25 -17.80 22.10 7.96
CA ALA A 25 -16.52 21.44 7.74
C ALA A 25 -16.05 21.58 6.28
N LEU A 26 -16.96 21.51 5.31
CA LEU A 26 -16.69 21.78 3.90
C LEU A 26 -16.28 23.23 3.65
N ALA A 27 -16.95 24.20 4.27
CA ALA A 27 -16.67 25.63 4.12
C ALA A 27 -15.32 26.04 4.73
N MET A 28 -14.92 25.43 5.85
CA MET A 28 -13.66 25.75 6.54
C MET A 28 -12.43 25.09 5.90
N ARG A 29 -12.58 23.94 5.23
CA ARG A 29 -11.47 23.18 4.62
C ARG A 29 -11.30 23.38 3.12
N GLY A 30 -12.35 23.86 2.44
CA GLY A 30 -12.42 23.87 0.97
C GLY A 30 -12.74 22.48 0.43
N LEU A 31 -13.72 22.40 -0.48
CA LEU A 31 -14.11 21.17 -1.16
C LEU A 31 -13.15 20.87 -2.31
N ARG A 32 -12.52 19.69 -2.34
CA ARG A 32 -11.81 19.20 -3.54
C ARG A 32 -12.69 18.24 -4.31
N VAL A 33 -12.76 18.43 -5.62
CA VAL A 33 -13.51 17.57 -6.53
C VAL A 33 -12.51 16.66 -7.25
N PRO A 34 -12.76 15.33 -7.33
CA PRO A 34 -13.98 14.64 -6.92
C PRO A 34 -14.08 14.37 -5.41
N LEU A 35 -15.32 14.21 -4.93
CA LEU A 35 -15.61 13.60 -3.62
C LEU A 35 -15.57 12.08 -3.77
N MET A 36 -14.91 11.40 -2.84
CA MET A 36 -14.82 9.94 -2.85
C MET A 36 -15.12 9.35 -1.48
N ALA A 37 -15.73 8.16 -1.48
CA ALA A 37 -15.78 7.35 -0.27
C ALA A 37 -14.38 6.83 0.05
N GLU A 38 -14.11 6.57 1.34
CA GLU A 38 -12.86 5.95 1.77
C GLU A 38 -12.57 4.68 0.94
N PRO A 39 -11.35 4.53 0.41
CA PRO A 39 -10.97 3.37 -0.38
C PRO A 39 -11.05 2.08 0.44
N ARG A 40 -11.24 0.95 -0.25
CA ARG A 40 -11.27 -0.36 0.40
C ARG A 40 -9.92 -0.70 1.02
N HIS A 41 -9.98 -1.44 2.12
CA HIS A 41 -8.80 -1.98 2.77
C HIS A 41 -8.09 -2.98 1.85
N VAL A 42 -6.77 -2.85 1.72
CA VAL A 42 -5.94 -3.80 0.98
C VAL A 42 -5.79 -5.07 1.82
N LYS A 43 -5.73 -6.25 1.18
CA LYS A 43 -5.58 -7.50 1.93
C LYS A 43 -4.14 -7.66 2.40
N HIS A 44 -3.98 -7.77 3.71
CA HIS A 44 -2.72 -8.09 4.40
C HIS A 44 -2.71 -9.53 4.91
N GLU A 45 -3.67 -10.35 4.49
CA GLU A 45 -3.77 -11.75 4.88
C GLU A 45 -4.28 -12.58 3.71
N ALA A 46 -3.69 -13.76 3.52
CA ALA A 46 -4.12 -14.74 2.54
C ALA A 46 -3.81 -16.16 3.03
N ARG A 47 -4.55 -17.14 2.51
CA ARG A 47 -4.26 -18.56 2.68
C ARG A 47 -4.09 -19.18 1.30
N HIS A 48 -3.05 -19.99 1.13
CA HIS A 48 -2.85 -20.69 -0.13
C HIS A 48 -3.98 -21.71 -0.34
N PRO A 49 -4.68 -21.71 -1.50
CA PRO A 49 -5.87 -22.54 -1.70
C PRO A 49 -5.59 -24.05 -1.63
N GLU A 50 -4.43 -24.49 -2.13
CA GLU A 50 -4.06 -25.91 -2.17
C GLU A 50 -3.06 -26.33 -1.08
N GLY A 51 -1.96 -25.58 -0.91
CA GLY A 51 -0.96 -25.81 0.14
C GLY A 51 -1.41 -25.46 1.57
N ASP A 52 -2.59 -24.84 1.74
CA ASP A 52 -3.25 -24.55 3.02
C ASP A 52 -2.43 -23.77 4.08
N PHE A 53 -1.37 -23.07 3.68
CA PHE A 53 -0.59 -22.23 4.59
C PHE A 53 -1.15 -20.78 4.61
N PRO A 54 -1.35 -20.18 5.80
CA PRO A 54 -1.71 -18.78 5.94
C PRO A 54 -0.46 -17.89 5.89
N VAL A 55 -0.62 -16.66 5.40
CA VAL A 55 0.36 -15.60 5.47
C VAL A 55 -0.34 -14.30 5.88
N PHE A 56 0.15 -13.67 6.94
CA PHE A 56 -0.21 -12.33 7.37
C PHE A 56 0.96 -11.39 7.12
N ALA A 57 0.71 -10.21 6.56
CA ALA A 57 1.72 -9.32 6.02
C ALA A 57 1.67 -7.93 6.67
N GLU A 58 2.80 -7.50 7.21
CA GLU A 58 3.04 -6.12 7.61
C GLU A 58 3.93 -5.46 6.56
N GLY A 59 3.47 -4.35 5.98
CA GLY A 59 4.25 -3.65 4.96
C GLY A 59 4.27 -4.29 3.56
N ALA A 60 3.42 -5.29 3.33
CA ALA A 60 3.20 -5.89 2.02
C ALA A 60 1.70 -6.22 1.77
N PHE A 61 1.32 -6.36 0.50
CA PHE A 61 -0.02 -6.78 0.07
C PHE A 61 0.03 -7.93 -0.94
N LEU A 62 -1.05 -8.72 -0.97
CA LEU A 62 -1.16 -9.86 -1.88
C LEU A 62 -1.41 -9.39 -3.32
N ILE A 63 -0.60 -9.88 -4.26
CA ILE A 63 -0.81 -9.72 -5.70
C ILE A 63 -1.57 -10.92 -6.28
N GLY A 64 -1.29 -12.13 -5.80
CA GLY A 64 -1.97 -13.34 -6.29
C GLY A 64 -1.34 -14.64 -5.81
N THR A 65 -1.70 -15.73 -6.48
CA THR A 65 -1.15 -17.07 -6.26
C THR A 65 -0.51 -17.55 -7.56
N GLU A 66 0.76 -17.94 -7.52
CA GLU A 66 1.54 -18.44 -8.67
C GLU A 66 2.01 -19.86 -8.39
N GLY A 67 1.26 -20.85 -8.91
CA GLY A 67 1.53 -22.25 -8.67
C GLY A 67 1.51 -22.57 -7.17
N PRO A 68 2.63 -23.05 -6.58
CA PRO A 68 2.71 -23.33 -5.14
C PRO A 68 2.89 -22.08 -4.26
N SER A 69 3.06 -20.89 -4.86
CA SER A 69 3.45 -19.69 -4.13
C SER A 69 2.32 -18.71 -3.89
N LEU A 70 2.28 -18.10 -2.71
CA LEU A 70 1.58 -16.83 -2.52
C LEU A 70 2.51 -15.67 -2.90
N SER A 71 2.05 -14.78 -3.78
CA SER A 71 2.83 -13.67 -4.33
C SER A 71 2.40 -12.34 -3.71
N TRP A 72 3.39 -11.61 -3.18
CA TRP A 72 3.22 -10.37 -2.43
C TRP A 72 4.03 -9.23 -3.05
N ARG A 73 3.63 -7.98 -2.80
CA ARG A 73 4.44 -6.79 -3.07
C ARG A 73 4.66 -6.02 -1.79
N ALA A 74 5.91 -5.69 -1.50
CA ALA A 74 6.23 -4.78 -0.41
C ALA A 74 5.84 -3.34 -0.78
N PHE A 75 5.22 -2.61 0.15
CA PHE A 75 5.02 -1.15 0.06
C PHE A 75 5.81 -0.40 1.14
N THR A 76 6.69 -1.11 1.83
CA THR A 76 7.64 -0.59 2.82
C THR A 76 9.01 -1.23 2.58
N PRO A 77 10.13 -0.61 3.00
CA PRO A 77 11.46 -1.16 2.79
C PRO A 77 11.77 -2.39 3.64
N GLU A 78 11.12 -2.53 4.80
CA GLU A 78 11.37 -3.60 5.76
C GLU A 78 10.08 -4.35 6.11
N PRO A 79 9.46 -5.05 5.13
CA PRO A 79 8.22 -5.78 5.37
C PRO A 79 8.45 -7.01 6.25
N ALA A 80 7.38 -7.49 6.87
CA ALA A 80 7.36 -8.73 7.61
C ALA A 80 6.18 -9.62 7.20
N LEU A 81 6.42 -10.90 7.02
CA LEU A 81 5.40 -11.90 6.68
C LEU A 81 5.39 -13.00 7.75
N ARG A 82 4.24 -13.20 8.38
CA ARG A 82 4.02 -14.24 9.39
C ARG A 82 3.27 -15.41 8.77
N THR A 83 3.80 -16.63 8.90
CA THR A 83 3.25 -17.83 8.26
C THR A 83 3.34 -19.08 9.14
N GLN A 84 2.65 -20.15 8.74
CA GLN A 84 2.55 -21.43 9.42
C GLN A 84 2.55 -22.59 8.40
N GLY A 85 2.96 -23.79 8.81
CA GLY A 85 2.99 -24.97 7.93
C GLY A 85 4.12 -24.89 6.90
N VAL A 86 4.03 -25.73 5.86
CA VAL A 86 4.97 -25.71 4.74
C VAL A 86 4.58 -24.58 3.81
N PHE A 87 5.48 -23.62 3.61
CA PHE A 87 5.18 -22.41 2.85
C PHE A 87 6.13 -22.21 1.68
N HIS A 88 5.60 -21.59 0.64
CA HIS A 88 6.34 -21.05 -0.49
C HIS A 88 5.80 -19.65 -0.78
N ILE A 89 6.65 -18.65 -0.60
CA ILE A 89 6.24 -17.25 -0.64
C ILE A 89 7.13 -16.52 -1.63
N THR A 90 6.52 -15.72 -2.51
CA THR A 90 7.26 -14.73 -3.27
C THR A 90 6.89 -13.33 -2.81
N ILE A 91 7.87 -12.45 -2.69
CA ILE A 91 7.65 -11.04 -2.39
C ILE A 91 8.53 -10.18 -3.29
N ASP A 92 7.91 -9.24 -3.99
CA ASP A 92 8.60 -8.26 -4.84
C ASP A 92 8.79 -6.92 -4.12
N ASN A 93 9.57 -6.03 -4.74
CA ASN A 93 9.90 -4.69 -4.27
C ASN A 93 10.83 -4.69 -3.03
N ILE A 94 11.64 -5.74 -2.87
CA ILE A 94 12.62 -5.88 -1.80
C ILE A 94 14.00 -5.43 -2.27
N HIS A 95 14.61 -4.49 -1.54
CA HIS A 95 15.93 -3.96 -1.88
C HIS A 95 16.99 -5.09 -1.98
N PRO A 96 17.88 -5.12 -3.01
CA PRO A 96 18.89 -6.19 -3.20
C PRO A 96 19.79 -6.46 -1.98
N LEU A 97 20.07 -5.43 -1.19
CA LEU A 97 20.86 -5.52 0.04
C LEU A 97 20.05 -5.91 1.30
N ALA A 98 18.73 -6.09 1.19
CA ALA A 98 17.92 -6.50 2.32
C ALA A 98 18.28 -7.95 2.73
N ILE A 99 18.38 -8.17 4.03
CA ILE A 99 18.72 -9.46 4.63
C ILE A 99 17.45 -10.06 5.22
N LEU A 100 17.15 -11.31 4.85
CA LEU A 100 16.07 -12.08 5.46
C LEU A 100 16.47 -12.57 6.86
N ARG A 101 15.59 -12.33 7.83
CA ARG A 101 15.62 -12.87 9.19
C ARG A 101 14.36 -13.69 9.45
N GLY A 102 14.54 -14.86 10.04
CA GLY A 102 13.45 -15.66 10.58
C GLY A 102 13.40 -15.54 12.09
N ASP A 103 12.22 -15.27 12.65
CA ASP A 103 11.96 -15.30 14.08
C ASP A 103 10.73 -16.17 14.40
N GLY A 104 10.78 -16.91 15.50
CA GLY A 104 9.74 -17.86 15.90
C GLY A 104 10.09 -19.31 15.62
N ALA A 105 9.06 -20.15 15.51
CA ALA A 105 9.20 -21.60 15.45
C ALA A 105 9.04 -22.11 14.00
N GLY A 106 10.18 -22.32 13.35
CA GLY A 106 10.25 -22.79 11.98
C GLY A 106 11.66 -22.75 11.44
N GLN A 107 11.84 -23.18 10.20
CA GLN A 107 13.09 -23.13 9.46
C GLN A 107 12.85 -22.55 8.08
N ILE A 108 13.74 -21.63 7.70
CA ILE A 108 13.88 -21.18 6.32
C ILE A 108 14.82 -22.18 5.64
N HIS A 109 14.36 -22.85 4.60
CA HIS A 109 15.16 -23.81 3.85
C HIS A 109 16.06 -23.09 2.83
N ASP A 110 15.48 -22.13 2.11
CA ASP A 110 16.20 -21.32 1.14
C ASP A 110 15.50 -19.98 0.86
N GLU A 111 16.31 -19.01 0.43
CA GLU A 111 15.89 -17.77 -0.20
C GLU A 111 16.60 -17.66 -1.55
N SER A 112 15.82 -17.41 -2.61
CA SER A 112 16.31 -17.04 -3.92
C SER A 112 16.04 -15.55 -4.18
N ILE A 113 17.01 -14.89 -4.80
CA ILE A 113 17.02 -13.46 -5.09
C ILE A 113 17.08 -13.28 -6.62
N ASP A 114 16.07 -12.62 -7.18
CA ASP A 114 16.03 -12.23 -8.59
C ASP A 114 15.61 -10.76 -8.70
N GLY A 115 16.60 -9.87 -8.87
CA GLY A 115 16.38 -8.42 -8.79
C GLY A 115 15.74 -8.01 -7.45
N LEU A 116 14.52 -7.47 -7.52
CA LEU A 116 13.73 -7.06 -6.35
C LEU A 116 12.80 -8.16 -5.81
N LYS A 117 12.70 -9.29 -6.52
CA LYS A 117 11.91 -10.44 -6.11
C LYS A 117 12.70 -11.30 -5.15
N ARG A 118 12.03 -11.77 -4.11
CA ARG A 118 12.49 -12.81 -3.19
C ARG A 118 11.55 -13.98 -3.28
N THR A 119 12.11 -15.18 -3.28
CA THR A 119 11.35 -16.43 -3.20
C THR A 119 11.87 -17.19 -2.00
N VAL A 120 11.00 -17.44 -1.02
CA VAL A 120 11.36 -18.09 0.24
C VAL A 120 10.56 -19.38 0.40
N ARG A 121 11.28 -20.44 0.75
CA ARG A 121 10.69 -21.74 1.09
C ARG A 121 11.10 -22.13 2.50
N GLY A 122 10.18 -22.76 3.21
CA GLY A 122 10.44 -23.21 4.56
C GLY A 122 9.25 -23.90 5.17
N GLU A 123 9.38 -24.17 6.45
CA GLU A 123 8.36 -24.81 7.25
C GLU A 123 8.28 -24.14 8.62
N ALA A 124 7.07 -23.90 9.09
CA ALA A 124 6.79 -23.41 10.42
C ALA A 124 5.92 -24.43 11.16
N THR A 125 6.19 -24.63 12.45
CA THR A 125 5.40 -25.54 13.28
C THR A 125 3.93 -25.15 13.30
N SER A 126 3.02 -26.13 13.31
CA SER A 126 1.58 -25.87 13.21
C SER A 126 1.01 -25.10 14.42
N ASP A 127 1.68 -25.12 15.56
CA ASP A 127 1.26 -24.44 16.80
C ASP A 127 1.84 -23.02 16.95
N ARG A 128 2.91 -22.68 16.23
CA ARG A 128 3.63 -21.40 16.35
C ARG A 128 4.10 -20.91 15.00
N ALA A 129 3.77 -19.65 14.71
CA ALA A 129 4.12 -19.03 13.43
C ALA A 129 5.62 -18.67 13.34
N LEU A 130 6.15 -18.73 12.12
CA LEU A 130 7.43 -18.14 11.74
C LEU A 130 7.17 -16.76 11.15
N THR A 131 7.94 -15.76 11.58
CA THR A 131 7.95 -14.42 11.01
C THR A 131 9.20 -14.25 10.15
N LEU A 132 8.99 -13.99 8.87
CA LEU A 132 10.00 -13.61 7.89
C LEU A 132 10.09 -12.10 7.87
N ARG A 133 11.26 -11.52 8.13
CA ARG A 133 11.49 -10.07 8.11
C ARG A 133 12.65 -9.74 7.19
N TRP A 134 12.47 -8.76 6.32
CA TRP A 134 13.56 -8.21 5.51
C TRP A 134 14.04 -6.92 6.14
N GLU A 135 15.34 -6.80 6.34
CA GLU A 135 15.99 -5.64 6.97
C GLU A 135 17.04 -5.06 6.03
N VAL A 136 17.06 -3.73 5.86
CA VAL A 136 18.03 -3.07 4.99
C VAL A 136 19.16 -2.45 5.81
N PRO A 137 20.42 -2.49 5.33
CA PRO A 137 21.57 -1.99 6.10
C PRO A 137 21.74 -0.47 6.02
N PHE A 138 20.64 0.30 5.94
CA PHE A 138 20.66 1.76 5.72
C PHE A 138 20.56 2.57 7.02
N ALA A 139 21.35 2.20 8.02
CA ALA A 139 21.25 2.78 9.36
C ALA A 139 21.61 4.28 9.39
N ASP A 140 22.64 4.71 8.63
CA ASP A 140 23.25 6.03 8.79
C ASP A 140 22.99 7.00 7.61
N SER A 141 22.79 6.48 6.40
CA SER A 141 22.49 7.31 5.24
C SER A 141 21.83 6.52 4.13
N TYR A 142 20.96 7.18 3.37
CA TYR A 142 20.37 6.66 2.15
C TYR A 142 20.06 7.83 1.20
N ARG A 143 19.98 7.50 -0.09
CA ARG A 143 19.66 8.35 -1.22
C ARG A 143 18.41 7.80 -1.86
N PHE A 144 17.48 8.68 -2.20
CA PHE A 144 16.30 8.33 -2.97
C PHE A 144 16.06 9.39 -4.03
N ALA A 145 15.32 9.02 -5.06
CA ALA A 145 14.74 9.97 -5.99
C ALA A 145 13.24 10.13 -5.69
N ALA A 146 12.67 11.26 -6.09
CA ALA A 146 11.25 11.50 -6.03
C ALA A 146 10.78 12.11 -7.35
N ILE A 147 9.70 11.57 -7.91
CA ILE A 147 9.11 12.02 -9.18
C ILE A 147 7.62 11.74 -9.19
N GLY A 148 6.82 12.59 -9.82
CA GLY A 148 5.39 12.37 -10.09
C GLY A 148 5.09 12.66 -11.55
N ASP A 149 3.82 12.58 -11.94
CA ASP A 149 3.34 12.98 -13.28
C ASP A 149 4.03 12.21 -14.42
N THR A 150 4.39 10.95 -14.17
CA THR A 150 5.11 10.13 -15.16
C THR A 150 4.18 9.48 -16.18
N GLY A 151 2.90 9.33 -15.84
CA GLY A 151 2.04 8.36 -16.52
C GLY A 151 2.58 6.92 -16.39
N GLY A 152 2.06 6.01 -17.22
CA GLY A 152 2.39 4.60 -17.14
C GLY A 152 3.45 4.11 -18.14
N GLY A 153 3.98 5.00 -18.97
CA GLY A 153 4.81 4.64 -20.13
C GLY A 153 6.31 4.93 -19.96
N ARG A 154 6.91 5.44 -21.04
CA ARG A 154 8.36 5.63 -21.18
C ARG A 154 8.99 6.54 -20.11
N GLU A 155 8.25 7.55 -19.63
CA GLU A 155 8.75 8.45 -18.59
C GLU A 155 8.92 7.72 -17.26
N LEU A 156 7.98 6.83 -16.90
CA LEU A 156 8.11 5.97 -15.74
C LEU A 156 9.32 5.04 -15.88
N GLU A 157 9.42 4.33 -17.01
CA GLU A 157 10.56 3.45 -17.30
C GLU A 157 11.90 4.21 -17.19
N TRP A 158 12.00 5.37 -17.84
CA TRP A 158 13.19 6.22 -17.80
C TRP A 158 13.52 6.64 -16.37
N SER A 159 12.52 7.03 -15.57
CA SER A 159 12.69 7.46 -14.18
C SER A 159 13.24 6.34 -13.31
N LEU A 160 12.76 5.11 -13.48
CA LEU A 160 13.26 3.93 -12.76
C LEU A 160 14.73 3.66 -13.08
N GLN A 161 15.08 3.65 -14.36
CA GLN A 161 16.47 3.46 -14.81
C GLN A 161 17.38 4.59 -14.35
N ARG A 162 16.91 5.84 -14.44
CA ARG A 162 17.70 7.01 -14.05
C ARG A 162 17.94 7.03 -12.55
N THR A 163 16.96 6.65 -11.74
CA THR A 163 17.08 6.51 -10.29
C THR A 163 18.19 5.50 -9.94
N HIS A 164 18.19 4.35 -10.60
CA HIS A 164 19.24 3.34 -10.43
C HIS A 164 20.63 3.88 -10.81
N GLN A 165 20.76 4.53 -11.97
CA GLN A 165 22.02 5.12 -12.45
C GLN A 165 22.59 6.18 -11.49
N LEU A 166 21.72 6.92 -10.81
CA LEU A 166 22.11 7.94 -9.82
C LEU A 166 22.52 7.34 -8.46
N GLY A 167 22.47 6.01 -8.32
CA GLY A 167 22.80 5.30 -7.10
C GLY A 167 21.81 5.56 -5.95
N ALA A 168 20.57 5.90 -6.28
CA ALA A 168 19.50 5.96 -5.29
C ALA A 168 19.08 4.53 -4.89
N GLN A 169 18.80 4.33 -3.60
CA GLN A 169 18.37 3.07 -3.03
C GLN A 169 16.87 2.81 -3.27
N PHE A 170 16.06 3.83 -3.50
CA PHE A 170 14.64 3.67 -3.84
C PHE A 170 14.08 4.91 -4.55
N LEU A 171 12.90 4.74 -5.14
CA LEU A 171 12.11 5.79 -5.76
C LEU A 171 10.84 6.07 -4.95
N LEU A 172 10.56 7.35 -4.70
CA LEU A 172 9.24 7.82 -4.30
C LEU A 172 8.47 8.27 -5.55
N LEU A 173 7.40 7.56 -5.89
CA LEU A 173 6.57 7.85 -7.06
C LEU A 173 5.32 8.63 -6.63
N LEU A 174 5.28 9.92 -6.86
CA LEU A 174 4.36 10.89 -6.25
C LEU A 174 2.98 10.98 -6.93
N GLY A 175 2.52 9.89 -7.53
CA GLY A 175 1.22 9.79 -8.20
C GLY A 175 1.21 10.33 -9.63
N ASP A 176 0.01 10.33 -10.22
CA ASP A 176 -0.27 10.70 -11.62
C ASP A 176 0.51 9.81 -12.60
N ILE A 177 0.31 8.51 -12.39
CA ILE A 177 0.92 7.40 -13.12
C ILE A 177 -0.07 6.72 -14.08
N TYR A 178 -1.31 7.21 -14.13
CA TYR A 178 -2.33 6.79 -15.08
C TYR A 178 -2.92 8.02 -15.81
N TYR A 179 -2.66 8.14 -17.11
CA TYR A 179 -3.28 9.17 -17.97
C TYR A 179 -4.18 8.57 -19.03
N GLN A 180 -3.97 7.31 -19.42
CA GLN A 180 -4.69 6.67 -20.51
C GLN A 180 -4.95 5.17 -20.26
N PRO A 181 -5.96 4.57 -20.94
CA PRO A 181 -6.20 3.14 -20.86
C PRO A 181 -4.96 2.32 -21.19
N GLY A 182 -4.68 1.30 -20.37
CA GLY A 182 -3.49 0.44 -20.49
C GLY A 182 -2.32 0.88 -19.62
N ASP A 183 -2.31 2.11 -19.10
CA ASP A 183 -1.28 2.55 -18.15
C ASP A 183 -1.27 1.68 -16.88
N ASP A 184 -2.42 1.18 -16.44
CA ASP A 184 -2.51 0.27 -15.28
C ASP A 184 -1.67 -1.00 -15.47
N LEU A 185 -1.71 -1.58 -16.67
CA LEU A 185 -0.90 -2.76 -17.01
C LEU A 185 0.57 -2.39 -17.22
N SER A 186 0.82 -1.27 -17.89
CA SER A 186 2.17 -0.78 -18.20
C SER A 186 2.94 -0.43 -16.92
N VAL A 187 2.29 0.26 -15.98
CA VAL A 187 2.81 0.54 -14.64
C VAL A 187 3.19 -0.75 -13.93
N ILE A 188 2.28 -1.72 -13.84
CA ILE A 188 2.55 -3.00 -13.15
C ILE A 188 3.74 -3.71 -13.79
N HIS A 189 3.82 -3.71 -15.12
CA HIS A 189 4.95 -4.27 -15.85
C HIS A 189 6.27 -3.57 -15.51
N HIS A 190 6.32 -2.24 -15.55
CA HIS A 190 7.54 -1.49 -15.23
C HIS A 190 7.95 -1.64 -13.75
N LEU A 191 6.98 -1.66 -12.84
CA LEU A 191 7.21 -1.85 -11.41
C LEU A 191 7.74 -3.25 -11.06
N ALA A 192 7.31 -4.28 -11.78
CA ALA A 192 7.80 -5.66 -11.62
C ALA A 192 9.23 -5.84 -12.17
N ASN A 193 9.62 -5.02 -13.15
CA ASN A 193 10.95 -5.04 -13.76
C ASN A 193 11.85 -3.89 -13.26
N SER A 194 11.47 -3.24 -12.17
CA SER A 194 12.20 -2.09 -11.66
C SER A 194 13.58 -2.52 -11.12
N PRO A 195 14.66 -1.77 -11.41
CA PRO A 195 15.97 -2.00 -10.82
C PRO A 195 16.09 -1.47 -9.37
N VAL A 196 15.11 -0.72 -8.88
CA VAL A 196 15.09 -0.13 -7.52
C VAL A 196 13.70 -0.25 -6.89
N PRO A 197 13.60 -0.44 -5.56
CA PRO A 197 12.31 -0.39 -4.89
C PRO A 197 11.56 0.92 -5.14
N VAL A 198 10.24 0.83 -5.28
CA VAL A 198 9.34 1.97 -5.55
C VAL A 198 8.25 2.04 -4.49
N TYR A 199 8.06 3.22 -3.91
CA TYR A 199 6.97 3.50 -2.98
C TYR A 199 6.11 4.62 -3.54
N SER A 200 4.85 4.30 -3.85
CA SER A 200 4.01 5.18 -4.67
C SER A 200 2.88 5.83 -3.87
N ALA A 201 2.67 7.12 -4.11
CA ALA A 201 1.49 7.87 -3.72
C ALA A 201 0.41 7.82 -4.81
N PHE A 202 -0.81 8.15 -4.42
CA PHE A 202 -1.98 8.19 -5.30
C PHE A 202 -2.27 9.65 -5.72
N GLY A 203 -2.29 9.90 -7.02
CA GLY A 203 -2.57 11.20 -7.63
C GLY A 203 -3.99 11.33 -8.17
N ASN A 204 -4.39 12.54 -8.56
CA ASN A 204 -5.73 12.81 -9.07
C ASN A 204 -5.99 12.20 -10.46
N HIS A 205 -4.96 12.00 -11.27
CA HIS A 205 -5.07 11.29 -12.54
C HIS A 205 -5.15 9.78 -12.38
N ASP A 206 -4.71 9.24 -11.24
CA ASP A 206 -4.85 7.81 -10.90
C ASP A 206 -6.30 7.40 -10.60
N ILE A 207 -7.18 8.38 -10.41
CA ILE A 207 -8.62 8.18 -10.30
C ILE A 207 -9.18 7.87 -11.69
N VAL A 208 -9.39 6.59 -11.94
CA VAL A 208 -10.08 6.13 -13.14
C VAL A 208 -11.54 6.54 -13.09
N ARG A 209 -11.97 7.29 -14.11
CA ARG A 209 -13.36 7.69 -14.29
C ARG A 209 -14.09 6.65 -15.13
N GLY A 210 -14.88 5.80 -14.49
CA GLY A 210 -15.66 4.76 -15.18
C GLY A 210 -16.36 3.80 -14.23
N PHE A 211 -17.17 2.88 -14.79
CA PHE A 211 -17.87 1.84 -14.04
C PHE A 211 -17.13 0.50 -14.00
N ASP A 212 -15.94 0.41 -14.60
CA ASP A 212 -15.11 -0.77 -14.52
C ASP A 212 -14.59 -0.95 -13.09
N ARG A 213 -15.21 -1.89 -12.36
CA ARG A 213 -14.85 -2.20 -10.97
C ARG A 213 -13.44 -2.73 -10.81
N ASN A 214 -12.88 -3.37 -11.83
CA ASN A 214 -11.49 -3.79 -11.78
C ASN A 214 -10.61 -2.54 -11.85
N LEU A 215 -10.83 -1.71 -12.86
CA LEU A 215 -10.01 -0.54 -13.08
C LEU A 215 -10.14 0.48 -11.92
N LEU A 216 -11.28 0.57 -11.22
CA LEU A 216 -11.44 1.42 -10.03
C LEU A 216 -10.50 1.09 -8.84
N HIS A 217 -9.96 -0.13 -8.79
CA HIS A 217 -9.07 -0.62 -7.73
C HIS A 217 -7.73 -1.09 -8.29
N TRP A 218 -7.32 -0.55 -9.43
CA TRP A 218 -6.09 -0.96 -10.11
C TRP A 218 -4.85 -0.67 -9.24
N PHE A 219 -4.80 0.51 -8.64
CA PHE A 219 -3.67 0.97 -7.85
C PHE A 219 -3.46 0.11 -6.60
N GLU A 220 -4.53 -0.17 -5.84
CA GLU A 220 -4.45 -0.98 -4.62
C GLU A 220 -4.13 -2.45 -4.87
N ARG A 221 -4.34 -2.93 -6.10
CA ARG A 221 -4.08 -4.33 -6.49
C ARG A 221 -2.72 -4.53 -7.13
N GLY A 222 -2.14 -3.50 -7.74
CA GLY A 222 -0.89 -3.62 -8.50
C GLY A 222 0.26 -2.76 -7.99
N VAL A 223 -0.04 -1.62 -7.35
CA VAL A 223 0.96 -0.59 -7.01
C VAL A 223 1.19 -0.52 -5.50
N GLY A 224 0.15 -0.23 -4.73
CA GLY A 224 0.29 -0.04 -3.29
C GLY A 224 -0.97 0.48 -2.59
N PRO A 225 -0.98 0.53 -1.26
CA PRO A 225 -2.05 1.18 -0.52
C PRO A 225 -2.04 2.69 -0.75
N ARG A 226 -3.22 3.30 -0.88
CA ARG A 226 -3.33 4.77 -1.05
C ARG A 226 -2.85 5.57 0.15
N ASN A 227 -2.80 4.95 1.33
CA ASN A 227 -2.34 5.56 2.58
C ASN A 227 -1.44 4.56 3.29
N SER A 228 -0.22 4.96 3.64
CA SER A 228 0.74 4.11 4.34
C SER A 228 1.84 4.92 5.01
N THR A 229 2.60 4.29 5.88
CA THR A 229 3.81 4.88 6.47
C THR A 229 4.87 3.81 6.62
N PHE A 230 6.12 4.23 6.54
CA PHE A 230 7.27 3.39 6.91
C PHE A 230 8.35 4.25 7.53
N ARG A 231 9.31 3.59 8.17
CA ARG A 231 10.49 4.25 8.73
C ARG A 231 11.73 3.67 8.05
N LEU A 232 12.73 4.51 7.84
CA LEU A 232 14.02 4.11 7.33
C LEU A 232 15.09 5.10 7.82
N GLY A 233 16.21 4.59 8.36
CA GLY A 233 17.29 5.45 8.88
C GLY A 233 16.80 6.51 9.88
N GLY A 234 15.85 6.15 10.75
CA GLY A 234 15.26 7.06 11.74
C GLY A 234 14.22 8.06 11.20
N ILE A 235 14.06 8.18 9.88
CA ILE A 235 13.11 9.09 9.22
C ILE A 235 11.80 8.35 8.95
N GLN A 236 10.68 9.02 9.22
CA GLN A 236 9.34 8.51 8.91
C GLN A 236 8.85 9.08 7.59
N PHE A 237 8.46 8.19 6.68
CA PHE A 237 7.81 8.52 5.42
C PHE A 237 6.31 8.30 5.59
N ILE A 238 5.53 9.27 5.12
CA ILE A 238 4.07 9.27 5.25
C ILE A 238 3.50 9.48 3.86
N ASN A 239 2.80 8.46 3.38
CA ASN A 239 2.08 8.49 2.12
C ASN A 239 0.59 8.67 2.41
N LEU A 240 0.01 9.74 1.88
CA LEU A 240 -1.39 10.11 2.08
C LEU A 240 -2.06 10.36 0.74
N ASP A 241 -3.24 9.79 0.57
CA ASP A 241 -4.11 10.07 -0.56
C ASP A 241 -4.67 11.48 -0.44
N THR A 242 -4.23 12.35 -1.34
CA THR A 242 -4.75 13.72 -1.49
C THR A 242 -5.48 13.95 -2.81
N ALA A 243 -5.69 12.89 -3.60
CA ALA A 243 -6.23 12.94 -4.97
C ALA A 243 -7.69 13.42 -5.03
N ALA A 244 -8.44 13.18 -3.95
CA ALA A 244 -9.85 13.50 -3.81
C ALA A 244 -10.18 13.97 -2.39
N ASP A 245 -11.31 14.65 -2.21
CA ASP A 245 -11.84 14.88 -0.87
C ASP A 245 -12.54 13.60 -0.39
N ILE A 246 -11.88 12.87 0.50
CA ILE A 246 -12.32 11.57 0.99
C ILE A 246 -13.20 11.72 2.23
N ILE A 247 -14.40 11.14 2.19
CA ILE A 247 -15.39 11.17 3.28
C ILE A 247 -15.70 9.73 3.75
N PRO A 248 -15.78 9.47 5.07
CA PRO A 248 -15.61 10.41 6.19
C PRO A 248 -14.16 10.79 6.45
N TRP A 249 -13.87 12.05 6.79
CA TRP A 249 -12.50 12.56 6.90
C TRP A 249 -11.61 11.85 7.93
N SER A 250 -12.22 11.33 8.99
CA SER A 250 -11.53 10.67 10.10
C SER A 250 -11.71 9.14 10.12
N ALA A 251 -12.35 8.57 9.11
CA ALA A 251 -12.60 7.14 9.03
C ALA A 251 -11.51 6.41 8.23
N GLY A 252 -11.57 5.08 8.22
CA GLY A 252 -10.72 4.24 7.38
C GLY A 252 -9.24 4.25 7.72
N MET A 253 -8.45 3.80 6.74
CA MET A 253 -6.99 3.70 6.87
C MET A 253 -6.36 5.08 6.97
N ARG A 254 -6.86 6.06 6.21
CA ARG A 254 -6.34 7.42 6.27
C ARG A 254 -6.57 8.05 7.65
N GLY A 255 -7.79 7.95 8.17
CA GLY A 255 -8.10 8.47 9.51
C GLY A 255 -7.34 7.74 10.62
N ALA A 256 -7.15 6.42 10.50
CA ALA A 256 -6.34 5.64 11.44
C ALA A 256 -4.87 6.08 11.42
N LEU A 257 -4.28 6.25 10.23
CA LEU A 257 -2.92 6.72 10.05
C LEU A 257 -2.72 8.11 10.66
N LEU A 258 -3.60 9.07 10.32
CA LEU A 258 -3.51 10.44 10.84
C LEU A 258 -3.57 10.52 12.37
N ARG A 259 -4.26 9.60 13.04
CA ARG A 259 -4.29 9.52 14.52
C ARG A 259 -3.02 8.94 15.13
N GLN A 260 -2.25 8.17 14.37
CA GLN A 260 -0.99 7.58 14.82
C GLN A 260 0.20 8.52 14.62
N LEU A 261 0.05 9.56 13.80
CA LEU A 261 1.08 10.57 13.62
C LEU A 261 1.21 11.45 14.87
N PRO A 262 2.43 11.81 15.29
CA PRO A 262 2.64 12.83 16.30
C PRO A 262 1.92 14.12 15.91
N ALA A 263 1.41 14.87 16.89
CA ALA A 263 0.96 16.23 16.63
C ALA A 263 2.15 17.04 16.08
N LEU A 264 1.98 17.61 14.89
CA LEU A 264 2.97 18.48 14.23
C LEU A 264 3.07 19.83 14.94
#